data_AF-A0A704F960-F1
#
_entry.id   AF-A0A704F960-F1
#
_cell.length_a   1.000
_cell.length_b   1.000
_cell.length_c   1.000
_cell.angle_alpha   90.00
_cell.angle_beta   90.00
_cell.angle_gamma   90.00
#
_symmetry.space_group_name_H-M   'P 1'
#
loop_
_entity.id
_entity.type
_entity.pdbx_description
1 polymer ?
#
loop_
_entity_poly.entity_id
_entity_poly.type
_entity_poly.pdbx_seq_one_letter_code
_entity_poly.pdbx_strand_id
1 'polypeptide(L)'
;MNSAYLSKILEEHKVWITSMRESGSRANLYGADLYGADLRGADLRGANLRGANLRDANLRDANLRDANLRGANLPDLTFVILGEKYFISITNGEYVRAGCQNHTVEEWRKYSKQEIAEMDGRKALKFYPRLLDIIDFYIGKGERPDWLTSKEYADEVTE
;
A
#
# COMPACT_ATOMS: atom_id res chain seq x y z
N MET A 1 -3.79 -15.24 -18.05
CA MET A 1 -4.82 -16.00 -17.28
C MET A 1 -6.21 -15.48 -17.67
N ASN A 2 -7.28 -16.28 -17.65
CA ASN A 2 -8.62 -15.74 -17.96
C ASN A 2 -9.23 -15.00 -16.74
N SER A 3 -10.15 -14.07 -16.99
CA SER A 3 -10.73 -13.21 -15.94
C SER A 3 -11.57 -14.00 -14.94
N ALA A 4 -12.39 -14.96 -15.38
CA ALA A 4 -13.25 -15.74 -14.48
C ALA A 4 -12.46 -16.57 -13.45
N TYR A 5 -11.34 -17.15 -13.87
CA TYR A 5 -10.47 -17.91 -12.98
C TYR A 5 -9.76 -17.00 -11.96
N LEU A 6 -9.28 -15.84 -12.41
CA LEU A 6 -8.70 -14.83 -11.51
C LEU A 6 -9.71 -14.38 -10.47
N SER A 7 -10.94 -14.02 -10.87
CA SER A 7 -11.99 -13.62 -9.94
C SER A 7 -12.28 -14.70 -8.90
N LYS A 8 -12.34 -15.98 -9.30
CA LYS A 8 -12.52 -17.08 -8.34
C LYS A 8 -11.40 -17.13 -7.30
N ILE A 9 -10.14 -16.98 -7.72
CA ILE A 9 -9.00 -16.96 -6.79
C ILE A 9 -9.12 -15.79 -5.81
N LEU A 10 -9.50 -14.60 -6.29
CA LEU A 10 -9.65 -13.42 -5.45
C LEU A 10 -10.78 -13.57 -4.43
N GLU A 11 -11.91 -14.16 -4.81
CA GLU A 11 -13.02 -14.43 -3.89
C GLU A 11 -12.63 -15.46 -2.82
N GLU A 12 -11.99 -16.56 -3.21
CA GLU A 12 -11.49 -17.56 -2.24
C GLU A 12 -10.45 -16.95 -1.28
N HIS A 13 -9.62 -16.02 -1.79
CA HIS A 13 -8.62 -15.33 -0.98
C HIS A 13 -9.25 -14.32 -0.03
N LYS A 14 -10.28 -13.59 -0.46
CA LYS A 14 -11.04 -12.69 0.39
C LYS A 14 -11.71 -13.45 1.54
N VAL A 15 -12.33 -14.59 1.25
CA VAL A 15 -12.86 -15.50 2.29
C VAL A 15 -11.73 -15.90 3.25
N TRP A 16 -10.58 -16.32 2.72
CA TRP A 16 -9.42 -16.71 3.54
C TRP A 16 -8.92 -15.62 4.48
N ILE A 17 -8.89 -14.37 4.02
CA ILE A 17 -8.51 -13.24 4.86
C ILE A 17 -9.57 -12.96 5.93
N THR A 18 -10.83 -12.87 5.51
CA THR A 18 -11.94 -12.46 6.38
C THR A 18 -12.31 -13.52 7.42
N SER A 19 -12.06 -14.79 7.14
CA SER A 19 -12.29 -15.90 8.08
C SER A 19 -11.08 -16.20 8.96
N MET A 20 -10.13 -15.27 9.09
CA MET A 20 -8.88 -15.47 9.85
C MET A 20 -8.13 -16.77 9.46
N ARG A 21 -8.15 -17.12 8.18
CA ARG A 21 -7.51 -18.31 7.59
C ARG A 21 -8.18 -19.66 7.89
N GLU A 22 -9.40 -19.66 8.41
CA GLU A 22 -10.17 -20.89 8.69
C GLU A 22 -10.87 -21.50 7.45
N SER A 23 -11.17 -20.69 6.43
CA SER A 23 -11.90 -21.10 5.21
C SER A 23 -11.32 -20.40 3.98
N GLY A 24 -11.78 -20.73 2.78
CA GLY A 24 -11.24 -20.18 1.53
C GLY A 24 -9.83 -20.65 1.22
N SER A 25 -9.15 -19.97 0.30
CA SER A 25 -7.78 -20.33 -0.11
C SER A 25 -6.92 -19.09 -0.31
N ARG A 26 -5.71 -19.11 0.25
CA ARG A 26 -4.69 -18.08 -0.01
C ARG A 26 -4.43 -17.97 -1.51
N ALA A 27 -4.48 -16.77 -2.08
CA ALA A 27 -4.21 -16.56 -3.50
C ALA A 27 -2.80 -17.05 -3.88
N ASN A 28 -2.74 -18.06 -4.75
CA ASN A 28 -1.51 -18.55 -5.34
C ASN A 28 -1.48 -18.16 -6.82
N LEU A 29 -0.75 -17.08 -7.10
CA LEU A 29 -0.58 -16.47 -8.42
C LEU A 29 0.89 -16.59 -8.87
N TYR A 30 1.58 -17.65 -8.43
CA TYR A 30 2.96 -17.93 -8.82
C TYR A 30 3.10 -18.02 -10.34
N GLY A 31 3.97 -17.18 -10.92
CA GLY A 31 4.22 -17.15 -12.37
C GLY A 31 2.99 -16.78 -13.21
N ALA A 32 1.93 -16.25 -12.60
CA ALA A 32 0.70 -15.94 -13.32
C ALA A 32 0.92 -14.77 -14.30
N ASP A 33 0.35 -14.89 -15.50
CA ASP A 33 0.25 -13.77 -16.43
C ASP A 33 -1.02 -12.96 -16.14
N LEU A 34 -0.81 -11.81 -15.50
CA LEU A 34 -1.80 -10.82 -15.05
C LEU A 34 -1.61 -9.49 -15.79
N TYR A 35 -1.03 -9.54 -17.00
CA TYR A 35 -0.87 -8.37 -17.85
C TYR A 35 -2.20 -7.65 -18.06
N GLY A 36 -2.25 -6.35 -17.76
CA GLY A 36 -3.46 -5.54 -17.92
C GLY A 36 -4.63 -5.92 -17.00
N ALA A 37 -4.44 -6.77 -16.00
CA ALA A 37 -5.52 -7.22 -15.13
C ALA A 37 -6.07 -6.07 -14.28
N ASP A 38 -7.39 -6.02 -14.11
CA ASP A 38 -8.03 -5.13 -13.15
C ASP A 38 -8.01 -5.77 -11.76
N LEU A 39 -7.16 -5.25 -10.87
CA LEU A 39 -6.97 -5.68 -9.50
C LEU A 39 -7.25 -4.53 -8.52
N ARG A 40 -8.07 -3.55 -8.94
CA ARG A 40 -8.43 -2.40 -8.11
C ARG A 40 -9.07 -2.84 -6.80
N GLY A 41 -8.58 -2.30 -5.69
CA GLY A 41 -9.06 -2.60 -4.35
C GLY A 41 -8.88 -4.06 -3.92
N ALA A 42 -8.14 -4.87 -4.68
CA ALA A 42 -7.96 -6.28 -4.36
C ALA A 42 -7.20 -6.44 -3.04
N ASP A 43 -7.75 -7.25 -2.14
CA ASP A 43 -7.05 -7.67 -0.94
C ASP A 43 -6.14 -8.85 -1.28
N LEU A 44 -4.86 -8.55 -1.51
CA LEU A 44 -3.82 -9.52 -1.85
C LEU A 44 -2.87 -9.75 -0.67
N ARG A 45 -3.35 -9.54 0.56
CA ARG A 45 -2.53 -9.68 1.75
C ARG A 45 -1.97 -11.08 1.87
N GLY A 46 -0.66 -11.17 1.94
CA GLY A 46 0.02 -12.45 1.97
C GLY A 46 -0.09 -13.24 0.67
N ALA A 47 -0.65 -12.76 -0.44
CA ALA A 47 -0.73 -13.55 -1.67
C ALA A 47 0.66 -14.01 -2.16
N ASN A 48 0.74 -15.17 -2.82
CA ASN A 48 1.95 -15.59 -3.50
C ASN A 48 1.93 -15.09 -4.95
N LEU A 49 2.66 -14.01 -5.23
CA LEU A 49 2.78 -13.37 -6.55
C LEU A 49 4.18 -13.57 -7.15
N ARG A 50 4.97 -14.51 -6.61
CA ARG A 50 6.36 -14.73 -7.04
C ARG A 50 6.39 -15.00 -8.55
N GLY A 51 7.20 -14.25 -9.30
CA GLY A 51 7.33 -14.41 -10.75
C GLY A 51 6.12 -13.98 -11.58
N ALA A 52 5.07 -13.39 -10.99
CA ALA A 52 3.89 -12.97 -11.76
C ALA A 52 4.21 -11.78 -12.69
N ASN A 53 3.58 -11.73 -13.86
CA ASN A 53 3.63 -10.59 -14.76
C ASN A 53 2.43 -9.67 -14.47
N LEU A 54 2.66 -8.54 -13.81
CA LEU A 54 1.66 -7.52 -13.46
C LEU A 54 1.83 -6.24 -14.29
N ARG A 55 2.61 -6.25 -15.38
CA ARG A 55 2.73 -5.08 -16.25
C ARG A 55 1.35 -4.61 -16.73
N ASP A 56 1.14 -3.30 -16.74
CA ASP A 56 -0.13 -2.63 -17.05
C ASP A 56 -1.33 -3.04 -16.18
N ALA A 57 -1.14 -3.84 -15.13
CA ALA A 57 -2.22 -4.17 -14.21
C ALA A 57 -2.62 -2.93 -13.39
N ASN A 58 -3.92 -2.83 -13.13
CA ASN A 58 -4.48 -1.78 -12.29
C ASN A 58 -4.54 -2.27 -10.84
N LEU A 59 -3.58 -1.82 -10.02
CA LEU A 59 -3.44 -2.12 -8.59
C LEU A 59 -3.89 -0.95 -7.70
N ARG A 60 -4.62 0.03 -8.23
CA ARG A 60 -5.12 1.16 -7.42
C ARG A 60 -5.86 0.63 -6.20
N ASP A 61 -5.53 1.16 -5.03
CA ASP A 61 -6.08 0.75 -3.74
C ASP A 61 -5.86 -0.74 -3.34
N ALA A 62 -5.10 -1.51 -4.11
CA ALA A 62 -4.82 -2.91 -3.76
C ALA A 62 -3.98 -3.02 -2.48
N ASN A 63 -4.26 -4.04 -1.66
CA ASN A 63 -3.51 -4.31 -0.45
C ASN A 63 -2.48 -5.41 -0.68
N LEU A 64 -1.21 -5.03 -0.80
CA LEU A 64 -0.08 -5.94 -1.04
C LEU A 64 0.69 -6.31 0.23
N ARG A 65 0.17 -6.00 1.42
CA ARG A 65 0.88 -6.26 2.68
C ARG A 65 1.20 -7.74 2.82
N ASP A 66 2.45 -8.06 3.15
CA ASP A 66 2.98 -9.43 3.31
C ASP A 66 2.94 -10.29 2.03
N ALA A 67 2.56 -9.75 0.88
CA ALA A 67 2.56 -10.51 -0.38
C ALA A 67 4.00 -10.88 -0.79
N ASN A 68 4.18 -12.09 -1.31
CA ASN A 68 5.47 -12.51 -1.86
C ASN A 68 5.57 -12.07 -3.32
N LEU A 69 6.27 -10.96 -3.55
CA LEU A 69 6.48 -10.36 -4.88
C LEU A 69 7.85 -10.69 -5.48
N ARG A 70 8.58 -11.69 -4.95
CA ARG A 70 9.93 -11.99 -5.44
C ARG A 70 9.91 -12.31 -6.94
N GLY A 71 10.64 -11.54 -7.73
CA GLY A 71 10.70 -11.72 -9.19
C GLY A 71 9.41 -11.39 -9.93
N ALA A 72 8.41 -10.80 -9.28
CA ALA A 72 7.23 -10.27 -9.96
C ALA A 72 7.61 -9.04 -10.81
N ASN A 73 6.96 -8.89 -11.96
CA ASN A 73 7.10 -7.71 -12.80
C ASN A 73 5.94 -6.76 -12.52
N LEU A 74 6.15 -5.80 -11.61
CA LEU A 74 5.13 -4.84 -11.16
C LEU A 74 4.77 -3.83 -12.27
N PRO A 75 3.57 -3.22 -12.23
CA PRO A 75 3.27 -2.08 -13.09
C PRO A 75 4.18 -0.90 -12.76
N ASP A 76 4.36 -0.01 -13.73
CA ASP A 76 5.08 1.25 -13.52
C ASP A 76 4.51 2.01 -12.31
N LEU A 77 5.40 2.68 -11.58
CA LEU A 77 5.09 3.45 -10.38
C LEU A 77 4.42 2.64 -9.25
N THR A 78 4.60 1.32 -9.23
CA THR A 78 4.23 0.46 -8.11
C THR A 78 5.48 0.06 -7.32
N PHE A 79 5.48 0.38 -6.03
CA PHE A 79 6.62 0.16 -5.14
C PHE A 79 6.17 -0.55 -3.86
N VAL A 80 6.97 -1.48 -3.37
CA VAL A 80 6.81 -2.06 -2.02
C VAL A 80 8.08 -1.77 -1.25
N ILE A 81 7.93 -1.01 -0.16
CA ILE A 81 9.03 -0.43 0.60
C ILE A 81 9.06 -1.12 1.96
N LEU A 82 10.21 -1.74 2.25
CA LEU A 82 10.46 -2.53 3.44
C LEU A 82 11.51 -1.84 4.32
N GLY A 83 11.56 -2.22 5.59
CA GLY A 83 12.52 -1.66 6.56
C GLY A 83 12.11 -0.33 7.18
N GLU A 84 10.97 0.23 6.77
CA GLU A 84 10.35 1.39 7.40
C GLU A 84 9.50 0.98 8.62
N LYS A 85 9.12 1.97 9.43
CA LYS A 85 8.31 1.76 10.64
C LYS A 85 6.99 1.03 10.36
N TYR A 86 6.38 1.36 9.23
CA TYR A 86 5.18 0.69 8.76
C TYR A 86 5.48 0.02 7.42
N PHE A 87 4.76 -1.05 7.10
CA PHE A 87 4.71 -1.54 5.73
C PHE A 87 4.24 -0.41 4.83
N ILE A 88 4.99 -0.14 3.76
CA ILE A 88 4.62 0.87 2.78
C ILE A 88 4.51 0.23 1.41
N SER A 89 3.43 0.56 0.71
CA SER A 89 3.31 0.28 -0.71
C SER A 89 2.73 1.48 -1.44
N ILE A 90 3.19 1.69 -2.66
CA ILE A 90 2.63 2.67 -3.59
C ILE A 90 2.08 1.89 -4.78
N THR A 91 0.86 2.17 -5.22
CA THR A 91 0.26 1.49 -6.36
C THR A 91 -0.17 2.48 -7.45
N ASN A 92 0.24 2.16 -8.69
CA ASN A 92 -0.01 2.97 -9.89
C ASN A 92 0.35 4.46 -9.76
N GLY A 93 1.29 4.79 -8.87
CA GLY A 93 1.71 6.17 -8.58
C GLY A 93 0.67 7.06 -7.90
N GLU A 94 -0.46 6.51 -7.44
CA GLU A 94 -1.59 7.30 -6.96
C GLU A 94 -1.95 7.01 -5.50
N TYR A 95 -1.91 5.75 -5.08
CA TYR A 95 -2.28 5.34 -3.73
C TYR A 95 -1.05 4.94 -2.94
N VAL A 96 -1.01 5.36 -1.68
CA VAL A 96 0.03 5.01 -0.72
C VAL A 96 -0.61 4.36 0.50
N ARG A 97 -0.16 3.15 0.77
CA ARG A 97 -0.46 2.43 2.01
C ARG A 97 0.65 2.65 3.00
N ALA A 98 0.31 3.02 4.23
CA ALA A 98 1.21 3.04 5.38
C ALA A 98 0.55 2.28 6.53
N GLY A 99 1.03 1.05 6.80
CA GLY A 99 0.43 0.16 7.78
C GLY A 99 -0.99 -0.25 7.37
N CYS A 100 -2.00 0.14 8.16
CA CYS A 100 -3.40 -0.12 7.86
C CYS A 100 -4.07 0.98 7.03
N GLN A 101 -3.46 2.17 6.94
CA GLN A 101 -4.00 3.32 6.23
C GLN A 101 -3.65 3.23 4.74
N ASN A 102 -4.61 3.51 3.87
CA ASN A 102 -4.42 3.51 2.42
C ASN A 102 -5.19 4.67 1.83
N HIS A 103 -4.45 5.65 1.32
CA HIS A 103 -5.00 6.91 0.86
C HIS A 103 -4.23 7.37 -0.37
N THR A 104 -4.81 8.28 -1.14
CA THR A 104 -4.13 8.88 -2.28
C THR A 104 -2.93 9.71 -1.82
N VAL A 105 -1.96 9.90 -2.72
CA VAL A 105 -0.81 10.81 -2.50
C VAL A 105 -1.30 12.21 -2.13
N GLU A 106 -2.38 12.69 -2.74
CA GLU A 106 -2.94 14.01 -2.45
C GLU A 106 -3.52 14.12 -1.05
N GLU A 107 -4.29 13.13 -0.60
CA GLU A 107 -4.81 13.08 0.77
C GLU A 107 -3.67 13.05 1.78
N TRP A 108 -2.66 12.21 1.53
CA TRP A 108 -1.48 12.15 2.39
C TRP A 108 -0.77 13.49 2.54
N ARG A 109 -0.79 14.36 1.53
CA ARG A 109 -0.17 15.69 1.58
C ARG A 109 -1.03 16.76 2.26
N LYS A 110 -2.31 16.48 2.51
CA LYS A 110 -3.30 17.44 3.01
C LYS A 110 -3.78 17.14 4.43
N TYR A 111 -3.43 15.99 4.99
CA TYR A 111 -3.84 15.63 6.35
C TYR A 111 -3.40 16.66 7.39
N SER A 112 -4.35 16.97 8.27
CA SER A 112 -4.12 17.72 9.48
C SER A 112 -3.32 16.91 10.50
N LYS A 113 -2.69 17.62 11.45
CA LYS A 113 -1.99 17.01 12.58
C LYS A 113 -2.88 16.04 13.35
N GLN A 114 -4.15 16.41 13.57
CA GLN A 114 -5.11 15.59 14.30
C GLN A 114 -5.42 14.29 13.56
N GLU A 115 -5.70 14.34 12.26
CA GLU A 115 -6.00 13.13 11.47
C GLU A 115 -4.83 12.15 11.48
N ILE A 116 -3.59 12.65 11.38
CA ILE A 116 -2.40 11.79 11.51
C ILE A 116 -2.28 11.20 12.92
N ALA A 117 -2.55 11.99 13.96
CA ALA A 117 -2.54 11.51 15.34
C ALA A 117 -3.63 10.46 15.61
N GLU A 118 -4.78 10.52 14.93
CA GLU A 118 -5.84 9.53 15.06
C GLU A 118 -5.46 8.16 14.47
N MET A 119 -4.48 8.11 13.56
CA MET A 119 -4.05 6.85 12.93
C MET A 119 -3.25 5.92 13.85
N ASP A 120 -2.26 6.45 14.58
CA ASP A 120 -1.40 5.70 15.52
C ASP A 120 -0.73 6.65 16.55
N GLY A 121 -1.41 7.73 16.92
CA GLY A 121 -0.94 8.71 17.92
C GLY A 121 0.41 9.34 17.58
N ARG A 122 1.22 9.51 18.63
CA ARG A 122 2.57 10.08 18.55
C ARG A 122 3.48 9.28 17.60
N LYS A 123 3.24 7.97 17.43
CA LYS A 123 4.04 7.14 16.53
C LYS A 123 3.82 7.53 15.06
N ALA A 124 2.58 7.79 14.66
CA ALA A 124 2.26 8.29 13.33
C ALA A 124 2.85 9.70 13.13
N LEU A 125 2.64 10.61 14.09
CA LEU A 125 3.16 11.98 14.02
C LEU A 125 4.68 12.06 13.82
N LYS A 126 5.46 11.23 14.52
CA LYS A 126 6.92 11.16 14.36
C LYS A 126 7.34 10.57 13.01
N PHE A 127 6.54 9.68 12.44
CA PHE A 127 6.86 9.01 11.17
C PHE A 127 6.38 9.78 9.94
N TYR A 128 5.35 10.59 10.08
CA TYR A 128 4.68 11.24 8.96
C TYR A 128 5.59 12.11 8.07
N PRO A 129 6.57 12.88 8.58
CA PRO A 129 7.54 13.56 7.72
C PRO A 129 8.35 12.59 6.85
N ARG A 130 8.76 11.45 7.42
CA ARG A 130 9.48 10.39 6.68
C ARG A 130 8.58 9.75 5.62
N LEU A 131 7.29 9.57 5.90
CA LEU A 131 6.33 9.12 4.88
C LEU A 131 6.27 10.10 3.71
N LEU A 132 6.18 11.41 3.97
CA LEU A 132 6.18 12.42 2.91
C LEU A 132 7.50 12.46 2.13
N ASP A 133 8.65 12.24 2.78
CA ASP A 133 9.94 12.12 2.09
C ASP A 133 9.98 10.92 1.12
N ILE A 134 9.41 9.79 1.52
CA ILE A 134 9.30 8.59 0.70
C ILE A 134 8.40 8.87 -0.52
N ILE A 135 7.25 9.52 -0.29
CA ILE A 135 6.34 9.91 -1.37
C ILE A 135 7.06 10.85 -2.35
N ASP A 136 7.75 11.87 -1.84
CA ASP A 136 8.51 12.81 -2.68
C ASP A 136 9.60 12.13 -3.52
N PHE A 137 10.26 11.10 -2.96
CA PHE A 137 11.30 10.35 -3.66
C PHE A 137 10.75 9.53 -4.85
N TYR A 138 9.64 8.82 -4.65
CA TYR A 138 9.11 7.91 -5.67
C TYR A 138 8.14 8.58 -6.65
N ILE A 139 7.32 9.52 -6.17
CA ILE A 139 6.22 10.14 -6.94
C ILE A 139 6.52 11.60 -7.30
N GLY A 140 7.61 12.16 -6.76
CA GLY A 140 8.01 13.54 -6.99
C GLY A 140 7.51 14.48 -5.91
N LYS A 141 8.20 15.62 -5.78
CA LYS A 141 7.89 16.64 -4.77
C LYS A 141 6.51 17.24 -4.98
N GLY A 142 5.87 17.60 -3.89
CA GLY A 142 4.61 18.33 -3.89
C GLY A 142 4.42 19.09 -2.58
N GLU A 143 3.23 19.67 -2.41
CA GLU A 143 2.87 20.40 -1.20
C GLU A 143 2.95 19.48 0.04
N ARG A 144 3.25 20.10 1.19
CA ARG A 144 3.27 19.45 2.49
C ARG A 144 2.48 20.30 3.49
N PRO A 145 1.89 19.72 4.54
CA PRO A 145 1.12 20.51 5.50
C PRO A 145 1.98 21.51 6.27
N ASP A 146 1.52 22.77 6.36
CA ASP A 146 2.25 23.86 7.03
C ASP A 146 2.52 23.59 8.51
N TRP A 147 1.65 22.81 9.18
CA TRP A 147 1.77 22.48 10.60
C TRP A 147 3.07 21.72 10.93
N LEU A 148 3.70 21.07 9.94
CA LEU A 148 5.01 20.42 10.09
C LEU A 148 6.15 21.41 10.41
N THR A 149 5.97 22.68 10.08
CA THR A 149 6.93 23.75 10.36
C THR A 149 6.64 24.49 11.67
N SER A 150 5.54 24.13 12.35
CA SER A 150 5.12 24.79 13.59
C SER A 150 6.00 24.38 14.77
N LYS A 151 6.24 25.33 15.68
CA LYS A 151 7.00 25.08 16.91
C LYS A 151 6.32 24.03 17.81
N GLU A 152 4.99 24.08 17.91
CA GLU A 152 4.18 23.13 18.68
C GLU A 152 4.38 21.68 18.23
N TYR A 153 4.50 21.46 16.91
CA TYR A 153 4.83 20.14 16.38
C TYR A 153 6.25 19.72 16.77
N ALA A 154 7.24 20.62 16.59
CA ALA A 154 8.63 20.34 16.90
C ALA A 154 8.82 19.90 18.37
N ASP A 155 8.22 20.63 19.31
CA ASP A 155 8.31 20.33 20.74
C ASP A 155 7.70 18.94 21.06
N GLU A 156 6.54 18.61 20.47
CA GLU A 156 5.83 17.35 20.70
C GLU A 156 6.56 16.11 20.13
N VAL A 157 7.36 16.26 19.07
CA VAL A 157 8.11 15.11 18.52
C VAL A 157 9.48 14.91 19.15
N THR A 158 10.04 15.94 19.80
CA THR A 158 11.35 15.87 20.48
C THR A 158 11.31 15.23 21.87
N GLU A 159 10.19 15.31 22.58
CA GLU A 159 9.92 14.60 23.84
C GLU A 159 9.55 13.12 23.62
#